data_AF-A0A943P4Y4-F1
#
_entry.id   AF-A0A943P4Y4-F1
#
_cell.length_a   1.000
_cell.length_b   1.000
_cell.length_c   1.000
_cell.angle_alpha   90.00
_cell.angle_beta   90.00
_cell.angle_gamma   90.00
#
_symmetry.space_group_name_H-M   'P 1'
#
loop_
_entity.id
_entity.type
_entity.pdbx_description
1 polymer ?
#
loop_
_entity_poly.entity_id
_entity_poly.type
_entity_poly.pdbx_seq_one_letter_code
_entity_poly.pdbx_strand_id
1 'polypeptide(L)' 'MKVTENDMNEKEMINNLIDNYTSLQRIKKAADMNKEVEYQITVLKAKLESFGIVTSDLNIPE' A
#
# COMPACT_ATOMS: atom_id res chain seq x y z
N MET A 1 -23.93 9.20 19.53
CA MET A 1 -24.09 8.95 18.09
C MET A 1 -23.58 7.53 17.84
N LYS A 2 -24.41 6.61 17.35
CA LYS A 2 -23.95 5.25 17.02
C LYS A 2 -23.20 5.33 15.70
N VAL A 3 -21.92 4.98 15.70
CA VAL A 3 -21.15 4.76 14.47
C VAL A 3 -21.70 3.51 13.81
N THR A 4 -22.05 3.59 12.53
CA THR A 4 -22.58 2.46 11.75
C THR A 4 -21.46 1.74 11.01
N GLU A 5 -21.67 0.48 10.62
CA GLU A 5 -20.69 -0.29 9.83
C GLU A 5 -20.34 0.40 8.50
N ASN A 6 -21.29 1.10 7.88
CA ASN A 6 -21.04 1.93 6.70
C ASN A 6 -20.05 3.06 6.98
N ASP A 7 -20.15 3.72 8.14
CA ASP A 7 -19.23 4.80 8.52
C ASP A 7 -17.81 4.27 8.77
N MET A 8 -17.66 3.01 9.18
CA MET A 8 -16.35 2.37 9.33
C MET A 8 -15.75 2.01 7.97
N ASN A 9 -16.55 1.45 7.07
CA ASN A 9 -16.11 1.09 5.71
C ASN A 9 -15.68 2.32 4.90
N GLU A 10 -16.44 3.43 4.98
CA GLU A 10 -16.06 4.67 4.29
C GLU A 10 -14.73 5.23 4.82
N LYS A 11 -14.50 5.18 6.15
CA LYS A 11 -13.24 5.61 6.75
C LYS A 11 -12.07 4.72 6.35
N GLU A 12 -12.26 3.41 6.30
CA GLU A 12 -11.25 2.47 5.82
C GLU A 12 -10.90 2.74 4.36
N MET A 13 -11.90 2.99 3.51
CA MET A 13 -11.70 3.37 2.11
C MET A 13 -10.92 4.68 1.99
N ILE A 14 -11.28 5.72 2.75
CA ILE A 14 -10.57 7.01 2.75
C ILE A 14 -9.12 6.82 3.19
N ASN A 15 -8.87 6.06 4.25
CA ASN A 15 -7.51 5.80 4.71
C ASN A 15 -6.67 5.08 3.64
N ASN A 16 -7.23 4.07 2.98
CA ASN A 16 -6.57 3.37 1.87
C ASN A 16 -6.23 4.33 0.71
N LEU A 17 -7.14 5.26 0.37
CA LEU A 17 -6.90 6.26 -0.67
C LEU A 17 -5.80 7.26 -0.27
N ILE A 18 -5.75 7.68 0.99
CA ILE A 18 -4.71 8.56 1.52
C ILE A 18 -3.33 7.88 1.47
N ASP A 19 -3.25 6.62 1.87
CA ASP A 19 -2.02 5.84 1.86
C ASP A 19 -1.49 5.67 0.43
N ASN A 20 -2.38 5.31 -0.51
CA ASN A 20 -2.05 5.20 -1.93
C ASN A 20 -1.56 6.53 -2.52
N TYR A 21 -2.27 7.62 -2.26
CA TYR A 21 -1.87 8.95 -2.74
C TYR A 21 -0.50 9.36 -2.17
N THR A 22 -0.24 9.05 -0.90
CA THR A 22 1.03 9.36 -0.24
C THR A 22 2.18 8.56 -0.83
N SER A 23 1.98 7.26 -1.09
CA SER A 23 2.94 6.40 -1.80
C SER A 23 3.30 6.97 -3.18
N LEU A 24 2.31 7.37 -3.98
CA LEU A 24 2.53 7.99 -5.29
C LEU A 24 3.31 9.30 -5.20
N GLN A 25 3.00 10.13 -4.21
CA GLN A 25 3.72 11.39 -3.99
C GLN A 25 5.18 11.16 -3.56
N ARG A 26 5.47 10.10 -2.82
CA ARG A 26 6.85 9.71 -2.50
C ARG A 26 7.62 9.29 -3.74
N ILE A 27 7.04 8.43 -4.58
CA ILE A 27 7.64 8.00 -5.85
C ILE A 27 7.94 9.22 -6.72
N LYS A 28 6.94 10.10 -6.90
CA LYS A 28 7.09 11.32 -7.72
C LYS A 28 8.18 12.28 -7.21
N LYS A 29 8.46 12.30 -5.91
CA LYS A 29 9.45 13.19 -5.29
C LYS A 29 10.82 12.54 -5.09
N ALA A 30 10.94 11.24 -5.31
CA ALA A 30 12.19 10.52 -5.12
C ALA A 30 13.25 10.99 -6.12
N ALA A 31 14.50 11.08 -5.67
CA ALA A 31 15.64 11.36 -6.56
C ALA A 31 15.84 10.24 -7.59
N ASP A 32 15.49 9.01 -7.21
CA ASP A 32 15.46 7.83 -8.07
C ASP A 32 14.12 7.12 -7.86
N MET A 33 13.25 7.21 -8.86
CA MET A 33 11.90 6.64 -8.80
C MET A 33 11.92 5.12 -8.73
N ASN A 34 12.85 4.46 -9.46
CA ASN A 34 12.94 3.00 -9.48
C ASN A 34 13.38 2.49 -8.10
N LYS A 35 14.38 3.15 -7.50
CA LYS A 35 14.83 2.78 -6.16
C LYS A 35 13.74 2.93 -5.10
N GLU A 36 12.92 3.98 -5.19
CA GLU A 36 11.79 4.18 -4.27
C GLU A 36 10.71 3.11 -4.47
N VAL A 37 10.39 2.75 -5.71
CA VAL A 37 9.45 1.65 -6.02
C VAL A 37 9.96 0.33 -5.44
N GLU A 38 11.21 -0.04 -5.69
CA GLU A 38 11.82 -1.27 -5.15
C GLU A 38 11.80 -1.30 -3.62
N TYR A 39 12.09 -0.17 -2.97
CA TYR A 39 12.00 -0.06 -1.52
C TYR A 39 10.55 -0.29 -1.02
N GLN A 40 9.57 0.38 -1.63
CA GLN A 40 8.16 0.22 -1.24
C GLN A 40 7.68 -1.23 -1.45
N ILE A 41 8.06 -1.87 -2.56
CA ILE A 41 7.77 -3.28 -2.83
C ILE A 41 8.40 -4.18 -1.77
N THR A 42 9.67 -3.96 -1.42
CA THR A 42 10.38 -4.75 -0.39
C THR A 42 9.68 -4.67 0.97
N VAL A 43 9.29 -3.47 1.38
CA VAL A 43 8.58 -3.25 2.66
C VAL A 43 7.20 -3.91 2.65
N LEU A 44 6.43 -3.75 1.56
CA LEU A 44 5.12 -4.38 1.44
C LEU A 44 5.24 -5.90 1.45
N LYS A 45 6.23 -6.45 0.73
CA LYS A 45 6.49 -7.89 0.70
C LYS A 45 6.77 -8.44 2.08
N ALA A 46 7.69 -7.84 2.83
CA ALA A 46 7.98 -8.26 4.20
C ALA A 46 6.75 -8.21 5.12
N LYS A 47 5.89 -7.20 4.95
CA LYS A 47 4.64 -7.08 5.72
C LYS A 47 3.62 -8.15 5.35
N LEU A 48 3.45 -8.44 4.06
CA LEU A 48 2.56 -9.51 3.57
C LEU A 48 3.05 -10.88 4.04
N GLU A 49 4.36 -11.13 3.95
CA GLU A 49 4.98 -12.36 4.44
C GLU A 49 4.79 -12.53 5.96
N SER A 50 4.86 -11.44 6.74
CA SER A 50 4.56 -11.49 8.19
C SER A 50 3.11 -11.87 8.51
N PHE A 51 2.19 -11.70 7.56
CA PHE A 51 0.80 -12.14 7.66
C PHE A 51 0.57 -13.54 7.05
N GLY A 52 1.63 -14.22 6.61
CA GLY A 52 1.56 -15.54 5.98
C GLY A 52 1.11 -15.51 4.52
N ILE A 53 1.12 -14.34 3.87
CA ILE A 53 0.74 -14.17 2.47
C ILE A 53 1.98 -14.34 1.61
N VAL A 54 1.97 -15.34 0.73
CA VAL A 54 3.05 -15.59 -0.24
C VAL A 54 2.94 -14.59 -1.38
N THR A 55 3.91 -13.70 -1.54
CA THR A 55 3.85 -12.65 -2.56
C THR A 55 4.35 -13.09 -3.94
N SER A 56 4.95 -14.28 -4.04
CA SER A 56 5.46 -14.83 -5.30
C SER A 56 4.36 -14.92 -6.37
N ASP A 57 3.13 -15.16 -5.95
CA ASP A 57 1.95 -15.28 -6.82
C ASP A 57 1.36 -13.92 -7.25
N LEU A 58 1.83 -12.82 -6.65
CA LEU A 58 1.37 -11.45 -6.91
C LEU A 58 2.26 -10.71 -7.91
N ASN A 59 3.41 -11.28 -8.28
CA ASN A 59 4.30 -10.68 -9.26
C ASN A 59 3.64 -10.71 -10.65
N ILE A 60 3.47 -9.53 -11.24
CA ILE A 60 3.07 -9.40 -12.64
C ILE A 60 4.35 -9.55 -13.50
N PRO A 61 4.41 -10.50 -14.43
CA PRO A 61 5.58 -10.65 -15.32
C PRO A 61 5.75 -9.42 -16.24
N GLU A 62 7.01 -9.09 -16.54
CA GLU A 62 7.39 -8.02 -17.48
C GLU A 62 6.94 -8.27 -18.93
#